data_AF-F6DRJ3-F1
#
_entry.id   AF-F6DRJ3-F1
#
_cell.length_a   1.000
_cell.length_b   1.000
_cell.length_c   1.000
_cell.angle_alpha   90.00
_cell.angle_beta   90.00
_cell.angle_gamma   90.00
#
_symmetry.space_group_name_H-M   'P 1'
#
loop_
_entity.id
_entity.type
_entity.pdbx_description
1 polymer ?
#
loop_
_entity_poly.entity_id
_entity_poly.type
_entity_poly.pdbx_seq_one_letter_code
_entity_poly.pdbx_strand_id
1 'polypeptide(L)'
;MFKRVPQYKEAGFTLLELIIVVAILGFLAAMIVPFAGHLNKSQRVQMTREKLESIREALLGPENTYDSQGLRVIGGYVGDLGELPKLYPSRWDDATRAWVWDSMEEEMYGTGQPRALWAGGTAGESPGAGWKGPYLLPPRDPYPEDVKGLSWSRIEERRLIEQRQVEGKLSDAWGQVLYFIKEGMGPDASLLIVSAGPDGRIRLPDEETPGYNAAVEENQDNIILQIRHTEWDEGINQRYLGEETRRRLERIREALLGPDDAFDPVGRRLVGGYLGDVGRWPQLWEWREGDWKSVSFEGHEDGEEIMGQPRGLWIWHEGEGIAEPNPGFEWRGPYLTKPWGKGEEEVLRDAWGTPLRFALSPEGDPDTLTVTSAGADKDFDAEEDNQALQIKRNQWLVEGMQVSGSVKNETPKKYIYNEESGQWEPAPADQQPPDAVFKIKLYCRPEGEPLELTLNVPAGESRSFGLTGEMCAGRRKIETEVSEPVFSEVFIGSGRTQSPPEEKLVFIVQSE
;
A
#
# COMPACT_ATOMS: atom_id res chain seq x y z
N MET A 1 46.76 -68.80 5.92
CA MET A 1 47.09 -68.55 7.33
C MET A 1 45.90 -67.80 7.94
N PHE A 2 44.97 -68.49 8.59
CA PHE A 2 43.75 -67.89 9.16
C PHE A 2 43.98 -67.49 10.63
N LYS A 3 43.80 -66.21 10.96
CA LYS A 3 43.84 -65.69 12.35
C LYS A 3 42.52 -66.06 13.06
N ARG A 4 42.61 -66.68 14.24
CA ARG A 4 41.47 -66.94 15.13
C ARG A 4 40.95 -65.65 15.74
N VAL A 5 39.63 -65.45 15.71
CA VAL A 5 38.91 -64.40 16.45
C VAL A 5 38.82 -64.84 17.93
N PRO A 6 39.05 -63.95 18.91
CA PRO A 6 38.91 -64.30 20.32
C PRO A 6 37.43 -64.43 20.70
N GLN A 7 37.12 -65.55 21.34
CA GLN A 7 35.80 -65.87 21.90
C GLN A 7 35.61 -65.06 23.19
N TYR A 8 34.62 -64.16 23.23
CA TYR A 8 34.22 -63.52 24.48
C TYR A 8 33.50 -64.55 25.35
N LYS A 9 33.97 -64.73 26.59
CA LYS A 9 33.28 -65.51 27.61
C LYS A 9 32.04 -64.72 28.03
N GLU A 10 30.86 -65.28 27.79
CA GLU A 10 29.61 -64.78 28.35
C GLU A 10 29.68 -64.90 29.88
N ALA A 11 29.82 -63.76 30.56
CA ALA A 11 29.65 -63.66 32.00
C ALA A 11 28.15 -63.68 32.29
N GLY A 12 27.65 -64.75 32.90
CA GLY A 12 26.26 -64.83 33.34
C GLY A 12 25.98 -63.77 34.40
N PHE A 13 24.86 -63.05 34.23
CA PHE A 13 24.37 -62.05 35.18
C PHE A 13 24.27 -62.64 36.59
N THR A 14 24.81 -61.92 37.58
CA THR A 14 24.66 -62.35 38.97
C THR A 14 23.25 -62.04 39.47
N LEU A 15 22.73 -62.84 40.39
CA LEU A 15 21.36 -62.67 40.93
C LEU A 15 21.20 -61.31 41.64
N LEU A 16 22.28 -60.78 42.21
CA LEU A 16 22.35 -59.45 42.79
C LEU A 16 22.14 -58.36 41.73
N GLU A 17 22.78 -58.52 40.56
CA GLU A 17 22.71 -57.56 39.46
C GLU A 17 21.31 -57.52 38.84
N LEU A 18 20.64 -58.67 38.75
CA LEU A 18 19.23 -58.73 38.36
C LEU A 18 18.33 -57.99 39.35
N ILE A 19 18.52 -58.20 40.66
CA ILE A 19 17.74 -57.52 41.70
C ILE A 19 17.96 -56.01 41.66
N ILE A 20 19.21 -55.57 41.45
CA ILE A 20 19.55 -54.14 41.32
C ILE A 20 18.88 -53.55 40.08
N VAL A 21 18.93 -54.24 38.93
CA VAL A 21 18.28 -53.77 37.69
C VAL A 21 16.77 -53.67 37.88
N VAL A 22 16.12 -54.68 38.47
CA VAL A 22 14.66 -54.65 38.72
C VAL A 22 14.28 -53.58 39.74
N ALA A 23 15.11 -53.34 40.76
CA ALA A 23 14.89 -52.27 41.74
C ALA A 23 15.06 -50.87 41.12
N ILE A 24 16.08 -50.67 40.28
CA ILE A 24 16.30 -49.42 39.53
C ILE A 24 15.15 -49.18 38.55
N LEU A 25 14.71 -50.22 37.82
CA LEU A 25 13.57 -50.13 36.92
C LEU A 25 12.27 -49.85 37.66
N GLY A 26 12.05 -50.46 38.84
CA GLY A 26 10.90 -50.18 39.69
C GLY A 26 10.90 -48.75 40.23
N PHE A 27 12.06 -48.23 40.62
CA PHE A 27 12.21 -46.85 41.08
C PHE A 27 12.05 -45.84 39.95
N LEU A 28 12.64 -46.11 38.77
CA LEU A 28 12.45 -45.29 37.57
C LEU A 28 10.99 -45.27 37.12
N ALA A 29 10.32 -46.42 37.11
CA ALA A 29 8.90 -46.50 36.79
C ALA A 29 8.06 -45.69 37.80
N ALA A 30 8.33 -45.81 39.10
CA ALA A 30 7.63 -45.05 40.14
C ALA A 30 7.86 -43.53 40.06
N MET A 31 9.02 -43.08 39.59
CA MET A 31 9.32 -41.64 39.39
C MET A 31 8.69 -41.06 38.13
N ILE A 32 8.49 -41.86 37.07
CA ILE A 32 7.90 -41.40 35.80
C ILE A 32 6.37 -41.27 35.89
N VAL A 33 5.72 -42.18 36.62
CA VAL A 33 4.26 -42.23 36.76
C VAL A 33 3.60 -40.90 37.21
N PRO A 34 4.11 -40.13 38.21
CA PRO A 34 3.47 -38.88 38.62
C PRO A 34 3.54 -37.75 37.57
N PHE A 35 4.46 -37.80 36.60
CA PHE A 35 4.58 -36.76 35.55
C PHE A 35 3.58 -36.94 34.40
N ALA A 36 3.07 -38.16 34.17
CA ALA A 36 2.13 -38.43 33.07
C ALA A 36 0.70 -37.90 33.33
N GLY A 37 0.37 -37.49 34.57
CA GLY A 37 -1.00 -37.20 34.99
C GLY A 37 -1.37 -35.72 35.24
N HIS A 38 -0.42 -34.79 35.29
CA HIS A 38 -0.71 -33.41 35.72
C HIS A 38 -0.05 -32.35 34.82
N LEU A 39 -0.45 -32.29 33.55
CA LEU A 39 -0.36 -31.01 32.84
C LEU A 39 -1.28 -30.01 33.55
N ASN A 40 -0.72 -28.87 33.95
CA ASN A 40 -1.48 -27.81 34.60
C ASN A 40 -2.53 -27.25 33.61
N LYS A 41 -3.66 -26.76 34.12
CA LYS A 41 -4.75 -26.14 33.32
C LYS A 41 -4.19 -25.09 32.35
N SER A 42 -3.26 -24.26 32.80
CA SER A 42 -2.60 -23.24 31.97
C SER A 42 -1.79 -23.82 30.80
N GLN A 43 -1.09 -24.95 31.00
CA GLN A 43 -0.33 -25.61 29.93
C GLN A 43 -1.26 -26.16 28.85
N ARG A 44 -2.39 -26.76 29.25
CA ARG A 44 -3.37 -27.26 28.28
C ARG A 44 -4.03 -26.11 27.51
N VAL A 45 -4.35 -24.99 28.16
CA VAL A 45 -4.84 -23.78 27.48
C VAL A 45 -3.83 -23.31 26.42
N GLN A 46 -2.53 -23.27 26.78
CA GLN A 46 -1.49 -22.87 25.84
C GLN A 46 -1.37 -23.85 24.66
N MET A 47 -1.30 -25.15 24.92
CA MET A 47 -1.24 -26.17 23.88
C MET A 47 -2.48 -26.16 22.97
N THR A 48 -3.66 -25.88 23.52
CA THR A 48 -4.88 -25.70 22.72
C THR A 48 -4.74 -24.50 21.79
N ARG A 49 -4.24 -23.35 22.27
CA ARG A 49 -3.99 -22.19 21.42
C ARG A 49 -2.99 -22.49 20.32
N GLU A 50 -1.87 -23.13 20.64
CA GLU A 50 -0.86 -23.55 19.65
C GLU A 50 -1.45 -24.48 18.58
N LYS A 51 -2.34 -25.41 18.98
CA LYS A 51 -3.09 -26.24 18.03
C LYS A 51 -4.04 -25.43 17.14
N LEU A 52 -4.79 -24.48 17.72
CA LEU A 52 -5.68 -23.60 16.95
C LEU A 52 -4.90 -22.77 15.93
N GLU A 53 -3.74 -22.23 16.32
CA GLU A 53 -2.86 -21.50 15.39
C GLU A 53 -2.30 -22.40 14.29
N SER A 54 -1.92 -23.65 14.60
CA SER A 54 -1.52 -24.61 13.57
C SER A 54 -2.64 -24.91 12.56
N ILE A 55 -3.90 -24.91 13.00
CA ILE A 55 -5.05 -25.05 12.09
C ILE A 55 -5.24 -23.77 11.26
N ARG A 56 -5.09 -22.59 11.86
CA ARG A 56 -5.12 -21.30 11.15
C ARG A 56 -4.04 -21.22 10.09
N GLU A 57 -2.83 -21.68 10.39
CA GLU A 57 -1.71 -21.79 9.43
C GLU A 57 -2.02 -22.78 8.31
N ALA A 58 -2.63 -23.93 8.61
CA ALA A 58 -3.08 -24.86 7.56
C ALA A 58 -4.16 -24.26 6.65
N LEU A 59 -5.00 -23.36 7.18
CA LEU A 59 -6.06 -22.68 6.42
C LEU A 59 -5.54 -21.51 5.59
N LEU A 60 -4.68 -20.66 6.16
CA LEU A 60 -4.32 -19.35 5.60
C LEU A 60 -2.82 -19.23 5.26
N GLY A 61 -2.02 -20.24 5.54
CA GLY A 61 -0.55 -20.18 5.46
C GLY A 61 0.09 -19.52 6.69
N PRO A 62 1.45 -19.46 6.72
CA PRO A 62 2.19 -19.00 7.89
C PRO A 62 1.87 -17.55 8.23
N GLU A 63 1.67 -17.27 9.52
CA GLU A 63 1.43 -15.92 10.00
C GLU A 63 2.61 -15.01 9.69
N ASN A 64 2.32 -13.75 9.35
CA ASN A 64 3.30 -12.74 8.96
C ASN A 64 4.11 -13.06 7.69
N THR A 65 3.61 -13.95 6.83
CA THR A 65 4.11 -14.04 5.46
C THR A 65 3.51 -12.90 4.67
N TYR A 66 4.33 -11.88 4.43
CA TYR A 66 3.98 -10.78 3.56
C TYR A 66 4.77 -10.90 2.27
N ASP A 67 4.15 -10.55 1.16
CA ASP A 67 4.89 -10.40 -0.08
C ASP A 67 5.79 -9.16 -0.03
N SER A 68 6.53 -8.92 -1.11
CA SER A 68 7.40 -7.74 -1.25
C SER A 68 6.64 -6.40 -1.17
N GLN A 69 5.31 -6.43 -1.07
CA GLN A 69 4.40 -5.30 -1.10
C GLN A 69 3.74 -5.07 0.27
N GLY A 70 4.06 -5.92 1.25
CA GLY A 70 3.50 -5.83 2.60
C GLY A 70 2.08 -6.39 2.71
N LEU A 71 1.59 -7.11 1.69
CA LEU A 71 0.31 -7.81 1.74
C LEU A 71 0.47 -9.19 2.33
N ARG A 72 -0.48 -9.60 3.15
CA ARG A 72 -0.48 -10.95 3.70
C ARG A 72 -0.69 -11.94 2.56
N VAL A 73 0.29 -12.81 2.36
CA VAL A 73 0.18 -13.93 1.43
C VAL A 73 -0.79 -14.94 2.03
N ILE A 74 -1.95 -15.11 1.40
CA ILE A 74 -2.91 -16.15 1.77
C ILE A 74 -2.42 -17.46 1.14
N GLY A 75 -1.94 -18.37 1.97
CA GLY A 75 -1.51 -19.71 1.59
C GLY A 75 -2.45 -20.79 2.15
N GLY A 76 -1.92 -21.99 2.35
CA GLY A 76 -2.67 -23.11 2.93
C GLY A 76 -3.84 -23.53 2.05
N TYR A 77 -4.91 -24.00 2.69
CA TYR A 77 -6.12 -24.44 2.00
C TYR A 77 -6.78 -23.31 1.20
N VAL A 78 -6.94 -22.12 1.80
CA VAL A 78 -7.63 -21.01 1.14
C VAL A 78 -6.83 -20.52 -0.06
N GLY A 79 -5.51 -20.40 0.04
CA GLY A 79 -4.68 -20.00 -1.10
C GLY A 79 -4.69 -21.00 -2.27
N ASP A 80 -5.04 -22.26 -2.03
CA ASP A 80 -5.11 -23.30 -3.06
C ASP A 80 -6.50 -23.44 -3.70
N LEU A 81 -7.57 -23.14 -2.96
CA LEU A 81 -8.94 -23.39 -3.39
C LEU A 81 -9.84 -22.14 -3.45
N GLY A 82 -9.37 -21.00 -2.93
CA GLY A 82 -10.08 -19.72 -2.94
C GLY A 82 -11.27 -19.63 -1.97
N GLU A 83 -11.48 -20.64 -1.13
CA GLU A 83 -12.60 -20.70 -0.20
C GLU A 83 -12.23 -21.38 1.13
N LEU A 84 -13.01 -21.11 2.19
CA LEU A 84 -12.95 -21.88 3.43
C LEU A 84 -13.43 -23.32 3.21
N PRO A 85 -12.84 -24.31 3.90
CA PRO A 85 -13.23 -25.70 3.72
C PRO A 85 -14.67 -25.94 4.14
N LYS A 86 -15.34 -26.85 3.42
CA LYS A 86 -16.63 -27.39 3.83
C LYS A 86 -16.50 -28.19 5.12
N LEU A 87 -17.53 -28.09 5.95
CA LEU A 87 -17.63 -28.80 7.21
C LEU A 87 -18.54 -30.01 7.06
N TYR A 88 -17.98 -31.21 7.24
CA TYR A 88 -18.70 -32.47 7.03
C TYR A 88 -19.14 -33.08 8.36
N PRO A 89 -20.44 -33.38 8.56
CA PRO A 89 -20.90 -34.03 9.76
C PRO A 89 -20.48 -35.50 9.78
N SER A 90 -20.44 -36.05 10.99
CA SER A 90 -20.06 -37.44 11.23
C SER A 90 -21.12 -38.14 12.08
N ARG A 91 -21.37 -39.41 11.78
CA ARG A 91 -22.17 -40.31 12.63
C ARG A 91 -21.29 -41.41 13.20
N TRP A 92 -21.56 -41.79 14.44
CA TRP A 92 -20.88 -42.93 15.06
C TRP A 92 -21.41 -44.24 14.50
N ASP A 93 -20.49 -45.15 14.15
CA ASP A 93 -20.81 -46.54 13.85
C ASP A 93 -20.32 -47.44 14.99
N ASP A 94 -21.27 -48.01 15.73
CA ASP A 94 -21.00 -48.86 16.89
C ASP A 94 -20.35 -50.20 16.49
N ALA A 95 -20.59 -50.67 15.25
CA ALA A 95 -20.05 -51.94 14.76
C ALA A 95 -18.55 -51.83 14.47
N THR A 96 -18.12 -50.72 13.85
CA THR A 96 -16.72 -50.46 13.52
C THR A 96 -15.99 -49.64 14.57
N ARG A 97 -16.71 -49.10 15.57
CA ARG A 97 -16.23 -48.15 16.57
C ARG A 97 -15.47 -46.97 15.94
N ALA A 98 -16.03 -46.46 14.84
CA ALA A 98 -15.42 -45.39 14.06
C ALA A 98 -16.45 -44.35 13.62
N TRP A 99 -15.97 -43.15 13.29
CA TRP A 99 -16.78 -42.10 12.68
C TRP A 99 -16.98 -42.38 11.19
N VAL A 100 -18.24 -42.44 10.78
CA VAL A 100 -18.65 -42.47 9.38
C VAL A 100 -19.08 -41.06 8.99
N TRP A 101 -18.57 -40.59 7.85
CA TRP A 101 -18.77 -39.21 7.41
C TRP A 101 -19.92 -39.15 6.42
N ASP A 102 -20.78 -38.17 6.60
CA ASP A 102 -21.78 -37.82 5.59
C ASP A 102 -21.19 -36.79 4.64
N SER A 103 -21.37 -37.01 3.33
CA SER A 103 -20.87 -36.13 2.28
C SER A 103 -21.98 -35.40 1.53
N MET A 104 -23.25 -35.61 1.90
CA MET A 104 -24.37 -35.05 1.14
C MET A 104 -24.69 -33.60 1.51
N GLU A 105 -24.38 -33.15 2.73
CA GLU A 105 -24.72 -31.81 3.23
C GLU A 105 -23.58 -31.21 4.08
N GLU A 106 -23.33 -29.91 3.91
CA GLU A 106 -22.40 -29.12 4.75
C GLU A 106 -23.10 -28.71 6.04
N GLU A 107 -22.43 -28.88 7.19
CA GLU A 107 -22.96 -28.57 8.52
C GLU A 107 -22.23 -27.36 9.11
N MET A 108 -22.96 -26.25 9.34
CA MET A 108 -22.36 -24.96 9.69
C MET A 108 -22.38 -24.62 11.19
N TYR A 109 -23.04 -25.44 12.04
CA TYR A 109 -23.38 -25.12 13.41
C TYR A 109 -22.52 -25.83 14.47
N GLY A 110 -21.38 -26.41 14.11
CA GLY A 110 -20.34 -26.79 15.09
C GLY A 110 -19.90 -28.24 15.08
N THR A 111 -20.72 -29.15 14.55
CA THR A 111 -20.48 -30.60 14.62
C THR A 111 -19.70 -31.15 13.44
N GLY A 112 -19.66 -30.42 12.33
CA GLY A 112 -18.88 -30.72 11.15
C GLY A 112 -17.38 -30.58 11.36
N GLN A 113 -16.59 -31.20 10.47
CA GLN A 113 -15.13 -31.11 10.48
C GLN A 113 -14.58 -30.74 9.10
N PRO A 114 -13.51 -29.92 9.03
CA PRO A 114 -12.89 -29.47 7.78
C PRO A 114 -11.96 -30.55 7.22
N ARG A 115 -12.53 -31.70 6.83
CA ARG A 115 -11.76 -32.89 6.44
C ARG A 115 -10.76 -32.65 5.32
N ALA A 116 -11.07 -31.71 4.43
CA ALA A 116 -10.23 -31.34 3.30
C ALA A 116 -8.83 -30.84 3.72
N LEU A 117 -8.62 -30.54 5.01
CA LEU A 117 -7.31 -30.24 5.57
C LEU A 117 -6.37 -31.47 5.66
N TRP A 118 -6.88 -32.70 5.80
CA TRP A 118 -6.04 -33.91 5.96
C TRP A 118 -6.45 -35.11 5.09
N ALA A 119 -7.63 -35.06 4.48
CA ALA A 119 -8.12 -36.05 3.53
C ALA A 119 -8.59 -35.31 2.28
N GLY A 120 -8.03 -35.65 1.11
CA GLY A 120 -8.35 -35.00 -0.16
C GLY A 120 -9.75 -35.32 -0.70
N GLY A 121 -10.79 -35.04 0.08
CA GLY A 121 -12.20 -35.36 -0.21
C GLY A 121 -12.77 -36.46 0.70
N THR A 122 -14.11 -36.50 0.79
CA THR A 122 -14.85 -37.65 1.34
C THR A 122 -14.81 -38.82 0.35
N ALA A 123 -15.23 -40.01 0.77
CA ALA A 123 -15.32 -41.18 -0.11
C ALA A 123 -16.18 -40.88 -1.36
N GLY A 124 -15.52 -40.51 -2.47
CA GLY A 124 -16.16 -40.21 -3.75
C GLY A 124 -16.00 -38.77 -4.29
N GLU A 125 -15.53 -37.80 -3.49
CA GLU A 125 -15.22 -36.46 -3.98
C GLU A 125 -13.72 -36.37 -4.32
N SER A 126 -13.39 -36.04 -5.57
CA SER A 126 -12.01 -35.67 -5.91
C SER A 126 -11.67 -34.35 -5.21
N PRO A 127 -10.44 -34.18 -4.68
CA PRO A 127 -9.99 -32.87 -4.25
C PRO A 127 -10.19 -31.88 -5.41
N GLY A 128 -10.71 -30.70 -5.14
CA GLY A 128 -10.91 -29.66 -6.15
C GLY A 128 -9.63 -29.43 -6.97
N ALA A 129 -9.78 -29.04 -8.24
CA ALA A 129 -8.64 -28.74 -9.10
C ALA A 129 -7.84 -27.58 -8.48
N GLY A 130 -6.71 -27.89 -7.82
CA GLY A 130 -5.93 -26.91 -7.06
C GLY A 130 -5.46 -27.37 -5.68
N TRP A 131 -6.09 -28.40 -5.09
CA TRP A 131 -5.70 -28.92 -3.78
C TRP A 131 -4.26 -29.47 -3.79
N LYS A 132 -3.37 -28.88 -2.97
CA LYS A 132 -1.98 -29.33 -2.81
C LYS A 132 -1.74 -30.07 -1.48
N GLY A 133 -2.81 -30.32 -0.73
CA GLY A 133 -2.76 -30.97 0.59
C GLY A 133 -2.25 -32.43 0.56
N PRO A 134 -2.14 -33.06 1.74
CA PRO A 134 -2.75 -32.67 3.02
C PRO A 134 -1.98 -31.54 3.74
N TYR A 135 -2.74 -30.61 4.33
CA TYR A 135 -2.22 -29.46 5.10
C TYR A 135 -2.03 -29.78 6.59
N LEU A 136 -2.77 -30.77 7.10
CA LEU A 136 -2.62 -31.34 8.43
C LEU A 136 -2.43 -32.86 8.34
N LEU A 137 -1.79 -33.43 9.36
CA LEU A 137 -1.77 -34.88 9.52
C LEU A 137 -3.16 -35.39 9.92
N PRO A 138 -3.57 -36.59 9.47
CA PRO A 138 -4.82 -37.21 9.92
C PRO A 138 -4.93 -37.23 11.46
N PRO A 139 -6.02 -36.70 12.03
CA PRO A 139 -6.17 -36.62 13.49
C PRO A 139 -6.21 -38.01 14.12
N ARG A 140 -5.50 -38.16 15.24
CA ARG A 140 -5.47 -39.39 16.06
C ARG A 140 -5.95 -39.10 17.46
N ASP A 141 -6.54 -40.10 18.09
CA ASP A 141 -6.97 -40.02 19.48
C ASP A 141 -5.78 -40.06 20.44
N PRO A 142 -5.52 -39.00 21.22
CA PRO A 142 -4.46 -39.01 22.23
C PRO A 142 -4.81 -39.88 23.45
N TYR A 143 -6.10 -40.16 23.69
CA TYR A 143 -6.62 -40.86 24.87
C TYR A 143 -7.71 -41.88 24.49
N PRO A 144 -7.41 -42.90 23.66
CA PRO A 144 -8.41 -43.85 23.16
C PRO A 144 -9.08 -44.70 24.25
N GLU A 145 -8.51 -44.73 25.46
CA GLU A 145 -9.05 -45.44 26.62
C GLU A 145 -10.17 -44.65 27.32
N ASP A 146 -10.33 -43.34 27.08
CA ASP A 146 -11.33 -42.47 27.74
C ASP A 146 -12.78 -42.88 27.45
N VAL A 147 -13.02 -43.51 26.31
CA VAL A 147 -14.35 -43.98 25.89
C VAL A 147 -14.53 -45.49 26.05
N LYS A 148 -13.57 -46.17 26.66
CA LYS A 148 -13.61 -47.62 26.82
C LYS A 148 -14.65 -48.00 27.87
N GLY A 149 -15.62 -48.81 27.44
CA GLY A 149 -16.75 -49.22 28.30
C GLY A 149 -17.98 -48.30 28.20
N LEU A 150 -17.88 -47.19 27.48
CA LEU A 150 -19.04 -46.39 27.10
C LEU A 150 -19.79 -47.06 25.94
N SER A 151 -21.11 -46.91 25.93
CA SER A 151 -22.02 -47.44 24.92
C SER A 151 -22.83 -46.31 24.29
N TRP A 152 -22.80 -46.25 22.96
CA TRP A 152 -23.63 -45.33 22.18
C TRP A 152 -25.14 -45.55 22.39
N SER A 153 -25.55 -46.73 22.89
CA SER A 153 -26.95 -47.02 23.19
C SER A 153 -27.50 -46.20 24.38
N ARG A 154 -26.63 -45.72 25.28
CA ARG A 154 -27.01 -44.96 26.48
C ARG A 154 -26.93 -43.47 26.20
N ILE A 155 -28.06 -42.78 26.29
CA ILE A 155 -28.18 -41.34 25.96
C ILE A 155 -27.16 -40.49 26.73
N GLU A 156 -26.97 -40.77 28.01
CA GLU A 156 -26.04 -40.03 28.88
C GLU A 156 -24.56 -40.20 28.47
N GLU A 157 -24.21 -41.34 27.84
CA GLU A 157 -22.85 -41.65 27.42
C GLU A 157 -22.56 -41.20 25.98
N ARG A 158 -23.59 -40.96 25.15
CA ARG A 158 -23.43 -40.48 23.76
C ARG A 158 -22.63 -39.20 23.68
N ARG A 159 -22.99 -38.19 24.50
CA ARG A 159 -22.32 -36.90 24.53
C ARG A 159 -20.83 -37.05 24.88
N LEU A 160 -20.51 -37.95 25.80
CA LEU A 160 -19.13 -38.24 26.18
C LEU A 160 -18.36 -38.90 25.03
N ILE A 161 -18.98 -39.83 24.29
CA ILE A 161 -18.35 -40.44 23.11
C ILE A 161 -18.15 -39.38 22.01
N GLU A 162 -19.15 -38.55 21.73
CA GLU A 162 -19.05 -37.46 20.75
C GLU A 162 -17.92 -36.48 21.05
N GLN A 163 -17.71 -36.18 22.34
CA GLN A 163 -16.66 -35.27 22.78
C GLN A 163 -15.28 -35.92 22.83
N ARG A 164 -15.17 -37.16 23.31
CA ARG A 164 -13.90 -37.79 23.70
C ARG A 164 -13.35 -38.77 22.69
N GLN A 165 -14.19 -39.38 21.85
CA GLN A 165 -13.72 -40.24 20.78
C GLN A 165 -13.29 -39.40 19.59
N VAL A 166 -12.02 -39.01 19.56
CA VAL A 166 -11.52 -38.03 18.60
C VAL A 166 -10.72 -38.65 17.46
N GLU A 167 -10.63 -39.97 17.37
CA GLU A 167 -9.99 -40.65 16.23
C GLU A 167 -10.60 -40.20 14.90
N GLY A 168 -9.84 -39.52 14.04
CA GLY A 168 -10.31 -38.93 12.79
C GLY A 168 -10.97 -37.55 12.90
N LYS A 169 -11.09 -36.96 14.09
CA LYS A 169 -11.58 -35.58 14.33
C LYS A 169 -10.47 -34.71 14.93
N LEU A 170 -10.46 -33.42 14.60
CA LEU A 170 -9.51 -32.51 15.23
C LEU A 170 -9.85 -32.35 16.71
N SER A 171 -8.83 -32.30 17.56
CA SER A 171 -8.98 -32.27 19.01
C SER A 171 -8.04 -31.29 19.69
N ASP A 172 -8.48 -30.75 20.82
CA ASP A 172 -7.72 -29.84 21.67
C ASP A 172 -6.70 -30.57 22.57
N ALA A 173 -6.07 -29.84 23.50
CA ALA A 173 -5.14 -30.42 24.46
C ALA A 173 -5.82 -31.10 25.67
N TRP A 174 -7.14 -31.05 25.78
CA TRP A 174 -7.94 -31.77 26.78
C TRP A 174 -8.43 -33.14 26.29
N GLY A 175 -8.16 -33.48 25.03
CA GLY A 175 -8.65 -34.71 24.41
C GLY A 175 -10.11 -34.60 23.98
N GLN A 176 -10.60 -33.39 23.77
CA GLN A 176 -11.96 -33.14 23.31
C GLN A 176 -11.96 -32.70 21.86
N VAL A 177 -13.04 -32.99 21.15
CA VAL A 177 -13.25 -32.53 19.77
C VAL A 177 -13.25 -31.00 19.68
N LEU A 178 -12.64 -30.47 18.62
CA LEU A 178 -12.78 -29.06 18.23
C LEU A 178 -14.06 -28.87 17.42
N TYR A 179 -14.80 -27.81 17.72
CA TYR A 179 -16.03 -27.45 17.04
C TYR A 179 -15.76 -26.37 15.99
N PHE A 180 -16.35 -26.51 14.81
CA PHE A 180 -16.17 -25.58 13.68
C PHE A 180 -17.50 -24.97 13.30
N ILE A 181 -17.61 -23.65 13.39
CA ILE A 181 -18.84 -22.90 13.13
C ILE A 181 -18.57 -21.94 11.99
N LYS A 182 -19.41 -21.98 10.95
CA LYS A 182 -19.29 -21.10 9.79
C LYS A 182 -20.40 -20.05 9.85
N GLU A 183 -20.00 -18.79 9.96
CA GLU A 183 -20.92 -17.65 10.03
C GLU A 183 -20.94 -16.94 8.67
N GLY A 184 -22.11 -16.88 8.02
CA GLY A 184 -22.24 -16.36 6.66
C GLY A 184 -22.04 -17.44 5.58
N MET A 185 -22.14 -17.04 4.31
CA MET A 185 -21.99 -17.94 3.16
C MET A 185 -21.05 -17.33 2.10
N GLY A 186 -20.40 -18.19 1.32
CA GLY A 186 -19.52 -17.75 0.22
C GLY A 186 -18.36 -16.86 0.70
N PRO A 187 -18.03 -15.77 -0.02
CA PRO A 187 -16.87 -14.91 0.27
C PRO A 187 -16.99 -14.13 1.59
N ASP A 188 -18.21 -13.95 2.11
CA ASP A 188 -18.45 -13.27 3.39
C ASP A 188 -18.38 -14.21 4.60
N ALA A 189 -18.10 -15.51 4.38
CA ALA A 189 -18.08 -16.50 5.45
C ALA A 189 -16.89 -16.26 6.41
N SER A 190 -17.16 -16.35 7.71
CA SER A 190 -16.14 -16.40 8.76
C SER A 190 -16.13 -17.78 9.40
N LEU A 191 -14.96 -18.26 9.82
CA LEU A 191 -14.82 -19.56 10.49
C LEU A 191 -14.42 -19.35 11.95
N LEU A 192 -15.22 -19.90 12.85
CA LEU A 192 -14.92 -19.99 14.27
C LEU A 192 -14.48 -21.41 14.59
N ILE A 193 -13.35 -21.55 15.28
CA ILE A 193 -12.83 -22.80 15.80
C ILE A 193 -12.89 -22.72 17.32
N VAL A 194 -13.67 -23.59 17.93
CA VAL A 194 -13.98 -23.53 19.37
C VAL A 194 -13.54 -24.81 20.06
N SER A 195 -12.80 -24.65 21.15
CA SER A 195 -12.52 -25.71 22.11
C SER A 195 -13.38 -25.48 23.35
N ALA A 196 -14.10 -26.53 23.78
CA ALA A 196 -15.07 -26.50 24.89
C ALA A 196 -14.44 -26.37 26.29
N GLY A 197 -13.18 -25.96 26.35
CA GLY A 197 -12.62 -25.55 27.61
C GLY A 197 -12.25 -26.72 28.56
N PRO A 198 -11.69 -26.34 29.71
CA PRO A 198 -11.46 -27.23 30.85
C PRO A 198 -12.72 -27.93 31.38
N ASP A 199 -13.88 -27.30 31.29
CA ASP A 199 -15.13 -27.87 31.80
C ASP A 199 -15.84 -28.80 30.79
N GLY A 200 -15.44 -28.74 29.51
CA GLY A 200 -15.99 -29.53 28.41
C GLY A 200 -17.42 -29.19 28.04
N ARG A 201 -17.91 -28.03 28.49
CA ARG A 201 -19.25 -27.54 28.20
C ARG A 201 -19.16 -26.60 27.01
N ILE A 202 -20.18 -26.70 26.18
CA ILE A 202 -20.35 -25.81 25.04
C ILE A 202 -21.83 -25.80 24.68
N ARG A 203 -22.31 -24.60 24.36
CA ARG A 203 -23.59 -24.38 23.70
C ARG A 203 -23.30 -23.93 22.28
N LEU A 204 -23.55 -24.85 21.35
CA LEU A 204 -23.45 -24.60 19.91
C LEU A 204 -24.65 -23.79 19.41
N PRO A 205 -24.48 -23.02 18.32
CA PRO A 205 -25.61 -22.43 17.62
C PRO A 205 -26.50 -23.51 16.98
N ASP A 206 -27.71 -23.12 16.61
CA ASP A 206 -28.65 -23.94 15.85
C ASP A 206 -29.43 -23.05 14.86
N GLU A 207 -30.34 -23.65 14.09
CA GLU A 207 -31.15 -22.92 13.11
C GLU A 207 -32.04 -21.85 13.75
N GLU A 208 -32.45 -22.03 15.02
CA GLU A 208 -33.30 -21.09 15.75
C GLU A 208 -32.49 -19.96 16.40
N THR A 209 -31.23 -20.23 16.74
CA THR A 209 -30.28 -19.31 17.37
C THR A 209 -28.96 -19.27 16.60
N PRO A 210 -28.94 -18.59 15.43
CA PRO A 210 -27.75 -18.51 14.60
C PRO A 210 -26.67 -17.66 15.28
N GLY A 211 -25.42 -18.13 15.17
CA GLY A 211 -24.23 -17.43 15.67
C GLY A 211 -23.80 -17.88 17.07
N TYR A 212 -22.48 -17.96 17.27
CA TYR A 212 -21.94 -18.45 18.53
C TYR A 212 -22.02 -17.38 19.63
N ASN A 213 -22.67 -17.70 20.74
CA ASN A 213 -22.80 -16.77 21.88
C ASN A 213 -21.79 -17.09 22.99
N ALA A 214 -20.71 -16.31 23.08
CA ALA A 214 -19.69 -16.47 24.12
C ALA A 214 -20.15 -16.07 25.54
N ALA A 215 -21.30 -15.38 25.68
CA ALA A 215 -21.76 -14.86 26.97
C ALA A 215 -22.58 -15.85 27.81
N VAL A 216 -23.04 -16.96 27.22
CA VAL A 216 -23.77 -18.01 27.96
C VAL A 216 -22.84 -18.76 28.90
N GLU A 217 -23.37 -19.26 30.02
CA GLU A 217 -22.61 -19.89 31.10
C GLU A 217 -21.72 -21.03 30.59
N GLU A 218 -22.25 -21.84 29.68
CA GLU A 218 -21.56 -23.00 29.10
C GLU A 218 -20.42 -22.65 28.14
N ASN A 219 -20.25 -21.38 27.77
CA ASN A 219 -19.25 -20.95 26.79
C ASN A 219 -18.16 -20.03 27.39
N GLN A 220 -18.22 -19.75 28.70
CA GLN A 220 -17.38 -18.73 29.34
C GLN A 220 -15.89 -19.10 29.40
N ASP A 221 -15.55 -20.39 29.45
CA ASP A 221 -14.17 -20.88 29.49
C ASP A 221 -13.68 -21.47 28.15
N ASN A 222 -14.50 -21.34 27.10
CA ASN A 222 -14.15 -21.80 25.76
C ASN A 222 -12.99 -20.99 25.18
N ILE A 223 -12.11 -21.68 24.45
CA ILE A 223 -11.02 -21.06 23.71
C ILE A 223 -11.45 -20.97 22.25
N ILE A 224 -11.47 -19.76 21.72
CA ILE A 224 -12.01 -19.46 20.39
C ILE A 224 -10.91 -18.85 19.53
N LEU A 225 -10.78 -19.35 18.30
CA LEU A 225 -10.05 -18.70 17.23
C LEU A 225 -11.05 -18.34 16.12
N GLN A 226 -11.02 -17.09 15.67
CA GLN A 226 -11.87 -16.61 14.58
C GLN A 226 -11.00 -16.25 13.37
N ILE A 227 -11.41 -16.74 12.20
CA ILE A 227 -10.91 -16.31 10.90
C ILE A 227 -12.03 -15.50 10.25
N ARG A 228 -11.86 -14.18 10.21
CA ARG A 228 -12.84 -13.26 9.60
C ARG A 228 -12.74 -13.29 8.09
N HIS A 229 -13.85 -13.03 7.39
CA HIS A 229 -13.87 -12.94 5.92
C HIS A 229 -12.79 -11.97 5.35
N THR A 230 -12.55 -10.84 6.02
CA THR A 230 -11.49 -9.88 5.65
C THR A 230 -10.06 -10.44 5.72
N GLU A 231 -9.85 -11.58 6.38
CA GLU A 231 -8.52 -12.20 6.53
C GLU A 231 -8.20 -13.21 5.41
N TRP A 232 -9.20 -13.57 4.59
CA TRP A 232 -9.07 -14.65 3.61
C TRP A 232 -9.72 -14.36 2.24
N ASP A 233 -10.64 -13.39 2.13
CA ASP A 233 -11.25 -13.01 0.84
C ASP A 233 -10.28 -12.20 -0.04
N GLU A 234 -9.87 -12.78 -1.17
CA GLU A 234 -9.01 -12.14 -2.16
C GLU A 234 -9.65 -10.88 -2.78
N GLY A 235 -10.97 -10.83 -2.95
CA GLY A 235 -11.67 -9.70 -3.55
C GLY A 235 -11.60 -8.42 -2.71
N ILE A 236 -11.50 -8.54 -1.40
CA ILE A 236 -11.31 -7.40 -0.49
C ILE A 236 -9.87 -6.87 -0.58
N ASN A 237 -8.87 -7.75 -0.70
CA ASN A 237 -7.48 -7.36 -0.90
C ASN A 237 -7.29 -6.61 -2.22
N GLN A 238 -7.92 -7.08 -3.31
CA GLN A 238 -7.87 -6.40 -4.61
C GLN A 238 -8.46 -4.99 -4.55
N ARG A 239 -9.60 -4.78 -3.87
CA ARG A 239 -10.19 -3.44 -3.69
C ARG A 239 -9.29 -2.52 -2.87
N TYR A 240 -8.72 -3.02 -1.77
CA TYR A 240 -7.79 -2.24 -0.94
C TYR A 240 -6.56 -1.79 -1.75
N LEU A 241 -5.97 -2.69 -2.54
CA LEU A 241 -4.85 -2.37 -3.42
C LEU A 241 -5.22 -1.40 -4.53
N GLY A 242 -6.42 -1.54 -5.07
CA GLY A 242 -6.97 -0.58 -6.02
C GLY A 242 -7.04 0.83 -5.42
N GLU A 243 -7.59 0.98 -4.22
CA GLU A 243 -7.68 2.27 -3.52
C GLU A 243 -6.32 2.86 -3.15
N GLU A 244 -5.39 2.03 -2.67
CA GLU A 244 -4.05 2.48 -2.30
C GLU A 244 -3.23 2.90 -3.55
N THR A 245 -3.43 2.21 -4.68
CA THR A 245 -2.87 2.62 -5.97
C THR A 245 -3.38 3.99 -6.39
N ARG A 246 -4.70 4.25 -6.27
CA ARG A 246 -5.28 5.56 -6.56
C ARG A 246 -4.66 6.67 -5.69
N ARG A 247 -4.47 6.42 -4.39
CA ARG A 247 -3.80 7.37 -3.48
C ARG A 247 -2.35 7.65 -3.89
N ARG A 248 -1.61 6.63 -4.36
CA ARG A 248 -0.24 6.83 -4.86
C ARG A 248 -0.22 7.67 -6.14
N LEU A 249 -1.16 7.44 -7.06
CA LEU A 249 -1.32 8.27 -8.26
C LEU A 249 -1.66 9.72 -7.88
N GLU A 250 -2.53 9.95 -6.89
CA GLU A 250 -2.83 11.28 -6.37
C GLU A 250 -1.59 11.97 -5.78
N ARG A 251 -0.77 11.26 -5.00
CA ARG A 251 0.51 11.80 -4.50
C ARG A 251 1.49 12.16 -5.63
N ILE A 252 1.52 11.39 -6.71
CA ILE A 252 2.32 11.72 -7.90
C ILE A 252 1.79 12.97 -8.59
N ARG A 253 0.45 13.10 -8.70
CA ARG A 253 -0.20 14.31 -9.22
C ARG A 253 0.16 15.53 -8.38
N GLU A 254 0.10 15.43 -7.06
CA GLU A 254 0.47 16.51 -6.13
C GLU A 254 1.96 16.87 -6.24
N ALA A 255 2.84 15.87 -6.40
CA ALA A 255 4.26 16.12 -6.61
C ALA A 255 4.54 16.89 -7.92
N LEU A 256 3.71 16.68 -8.95
CA LEU A 256 3.84 17.34 -10.25
C LEU A 256 3.19 18.73 -10.28
N LEU A 257 1.97 18.89 -9.76
CA LEU A 257 1.15 20.10 -9.90
C LEU A 257 0.96 20.89 -8.60
N GLY A 258 1.41 20.36 -7.46
CA GLY A 258 1.05 20.86 -6.13
C GLY A 258 -0.30 20.30 -5.62
N PRO A 259 -0.67 20.63 -4.37
CA PRO A 259 -1.92 20.16 -3.76
C PRO A 259 -3.15 20.49 -4.61
N ASP A 260 -4.09 19.55 -4.72
CA ASP A 260 -5.29 19.75 -5.55
C ASP A 260 -6.24 20.83 -4.98
N ASP A 261 -6.13 21.15 -3.69
CA ASP A 261 -6.85 22.22 -3.00
C ASP A 261 -6.09 23.55 -2.96
N ALA A 262 -4.95 23.65 -3.64
CA ALA A 262 -4.20 24.88 -3.74
C ALA A 262 -4.92 25.87 -4.67
N PHE A 263 -5.77 26.71 -4.09
CA PHE A 263 -6.44 27.81 -4.77
C PHE A 263 -6.12 29.13 -4.11
N ASP A 264 -6.08 30.19 -4.90
CA ASP A 264 -6.02 31.55 -4.36
C ASP A 264 -7.38 32.04 -3.85
N PRO A 265 -7.46 33.20 -3.17
CA PRO A 265 -8.73 33.74 -2.65
C PRO A 265 -9.83 34.00 -3.70
N VAL A 266 -9.46 34.00 -4.99
CA VAL A 266 -10.38 34.21 -6.13
C VAL A 266 -10.79 32.87 -6.76
N GLY A 267 -10.38 31.74 -6.17
CA GLY A 267 -10.74 30.39 -6.61
C GLY A 267 -9.91 29.88 -7.80
N ARG A 268 -8.72 30.44 -8.04
CA ARG A 268 -7.85 30.04 -9.16
C ARG A 268 -6.80 29.03 -8.69
N ARG A 269 -6.59 27.95 -9.46
CA ARG A 269 -5.62 26.88 -9.12
C ARG A 269 -4.20 27.44 -9.07
N LEU A 270 -3.49 27.16 -7.99
CA LEU A 270 -2.07 27.44 -7.80
C LEU A 270 -1.30 26.20 -8.27
N VAL A 271 -0.56 26.32 -9.36
CA VAL A 271 0.31 25.24 -9.83
C VAL A 271 1.63 25.33 -9.07
N GLY A 272 1.88 24.32 -8.24
CA GLY A 272 3.14 24.10 -7.53
C GLY A 272 3.82 22.83 -8.02
N GLY A 273 4.52 22.15 -7.10
CA GLY A 273 5.23 20.91 -7.41
C GLY A 273 6.33 21.12 -8.46
N TYR A 274 6.76 20.01 -9.05
CA TYR A 274 7.82 20.01 -10.06
C TYR A 274 7.50 20.93 -11.25
N LEU A 275 6.27 20.92 -11.75
CA LEU A 275 5.89 21.71 -12.93
C LEU A 275 5.82 23.21 -12.62
N GLY A 276 5.35 23.57 -11.41
CA GLY A 276 5.34 24.94 -10.94
C GLY A 276 6.75 25.52 -10.75
N ASP A 277 7.68 24.70 -10.27
CA ASP A 277 9.03 25.10 -9.92
C ASP A 277 10.02 25.06 -11.10
N VAL A 278 9.92 24.05 -11.96
CA VAL A 278 10.85 23.80 -13.07
C VAL A 278 10.27 24.24 -14.42
N GLY A 279 8.95 24.30 -14.57
CA GLY A 279 8.30 24.84 -15.78
C GLY A 279 8.43 23.97 -17.04
N ARG A 280 8.66 22.66 -16.87
CA ARG A 280 8.72 21.67 -17.95
C ARG A 280 8.34 20.30 -17.43
N TRP A 281 7.97 19.36 -18.31
CA TRP A 281 7.82 17.95 -17.94
C TRP A 281 9.10 17.39 -17.32
N PRO A 282 9.01 16.46 -16.35
CA PRO A 282 10.18 15.77 -15.85
C PRO A 282 10.81 14.93 -16.96
N GLN A 283 12.13 14.95 -17.04
CA GLN A 283 12.88 14.05 -17.93
C GLN A 283 12.60 12.60 -17.53
N LEU A 284 12.24 11.76 -18.51
CA LEU A 284 12.06 10.33 -18.30
C LEU A 284 13.40 9.61 -18.47
N TRP A 285 13.62 8.61 -17.62
CA TRP A 285 14.84 7.81 -17.59
C TRP A 285 14.51 6.32 -17.63
N GLU A 286 15.32 5.55 -18.35
CA GLU A 286 15.22 4.10 -18.41
C GLU A 286 16.53 3.45 -17.97
N TRP A 287 16.46 2.30 -17.31
CA TRP A 287 17.62 1.52 -16.96
C TRP A 287 18.05 0.67 -18.15
N ARG A 288 19.21 0.97 -18.73
CA ARG A 288 19.78 0.23 -19.86
C ARG A 288 21.28 0.05 -19.66
N GLU A 289 21.79 -1.13 -19.99
CA GLU A 289 23.23 -1.44 -19.92
C GLU A 289 23.87 -1.21 -18.53
N GLY A 290 23.09 -1.36 -17.45
CA GLY A 290 23.58 -1.19 -16.07
C GLY A 290 23.70 0.27 -15.60
N ASP A 291 23.07 1.21 -16.32
CA ASP A 291 23.04 2.63 -15.96
C ASP A 291 21.68 3.27 -16.32
N TRP A 292 21.36 4.39 -15.68
CA TRP A 292 20.17 5.19 -16.02
C TRP A 292 20.47 6.08 -17.23
N LYS A 293 19.68 5.95 -18.30
CA LYS A 293 19.78 6.75 -19.53
C LYS A 293 18.52 7.58 -19.72
N SER A 294 18.68 8.85 -20.07
CA SER A 294 17.55 9.74 -20.38
C SER A 294 16.91 9.31 -21.69
N VAL A 295 15.58 9.33 -21.74
CA VAL A 295 14.79 9.02 -22.93
C VAL A 295 14.35 10.33 -23.59
N SER A 296 14.77 10.55 -24.83
CA SER A 296 14.42 11.73 -25.62
C SER A 296 13.58 11.33 -26.83
N PHE A 297 12.79 12.25 -27.36
CA PHE A 297 12.10 12.06 -28.64
C PHE A 297 13.04 11.95 -29.85
N GLU A 298 14.33 12.31 -29.72
CA GLU A 298 15.31 12.12 -30.79
C GLU A 298 15.43 10.64 -31.17
N GLY A 299 14.95 10.28 -32.37
CA GLY A 299 15.00 8.92 -32.90
C GLY A 299 13.69 8.12 -32.77
N HIS A 300 12.62 8.72 -32.24
CA HIS A 300 11.27 8.15 -32.24
C HIS A 300 10.48 8.59 -33.48
N GLU A 301 9.54 7.77 -33.93
CA GLU A 301 8.61 8.18 -34.99
C GLU A 301 7.70 9.32 -34.49
N ASP A 302 7.30 10.23 -35.39
CA ASP A 302 6.36 11.30 -35.04
C ASP A 302 5.09 10.68 -34.43
N GLY A 303 4.75 11.09 -33.21
CA GLY A 303 3.58 10.60 -32.47
C GLY A 303 3.85 9.46 -31.48
N GLU A 304 5.05 8.88 -31.45
CA GLU A 304 5.38 7.83 -30.48
C GLU A 304 5.50 8.38 -29.04
N GLU A 305 4.90 7.65 -28.11
CA GLU A 305 5.06 7.93 -26.68
C GLU A 305 6.45 7.50 -26.21
N ILE A 306 7.11 8.36 -25.43
CA ILE A 306 8.33 7.96 -24.71
C ILE A 306 7.97 7.48 -23.31
N MET A 307 8.65 6.43 -22.85
CA MET A 307 8.38 5.79 -21.56
C MET A 307 9.62 5.80 -20.66
N GLY A 308 9.41 5.91 -19.35
CA GLY A 308 10.50 5.83 -18.37
C GLY A 308 10.07 6.20 -16.95
N GLN A 309 11.04 6.49 -16.09
CA GLN A 309 10.84 6.92 -14.71
C GLN A 309 11.22 8.41 -14.54
N PRO A 310 10.40 9.22 -13.86
CA PRO A 310 10.65 10.66 -13.68
C PRO A 310 11.57 10.92 -12.47
N ARG A 311 12.84 10.53 -12.58
CA ARG A 311 13.80 10.58 -11.47
C ARG A 311 13.97 11.97 -10.84
N GLY A 312 13.78 13.03 -11.61
CA GLY A 312 13.78 14.43 -11.15
C GLY A 312 12.75 14.74 -10.05
N LEU A 313 11.78 13.85 -9.80
CA LEU A 313 10.85 13.99 -8.67
C LEU A 313 11.50 13.68 -7.31
N TRP A 314 12.60 12.92 -7.24
CA TRP A 314 13.24 12.54 -5.95
C TRP A 314 14.77 12.70 -5.91
N ILE A 315 15.44 12.88 -7.04
CA ILE A 315 16.88 13.15 -7.10
C ILE A 315 17.12 14.37 -7.97
N TRP A 316 17.97 15.27 -7.49
CA TRP A 316 18.59 16.28 -8.34
C TRP A 316 19.78 15.66 -9.07
N HIS A 317 19.75 15.60 -10.40
CA HIS A 317 20.90 15.22 -11.20
C HIS A 317 21.55 16.48 -11.78
N GLU A 318 22.80 16.78 -11.39
CA GLU A 318 23.69 17.65 -12.18
C GLU A 318 23.90 16.97 -13.53
N GLY A 319 23.07 17.31 -14.52
CA GLY A 319 23.03 16.60 -15.80
C GLY A 319 21.64 16.34 -16.39
N GLU A 320 20.53 16.74 -15.76
CA GLU A 320 19.18 16.71 -16.38
C GLU A 320 19.02 17.68 -17.58
N GLY A 321 20.12 18.12 -18.22
CA GLY A 321 20.07 19.07 -19.32
C GLY A 321 19.49 20.44 -18.95
N ILE A 322 19.30 20.72 -17.66
CA ILE A 322 18.91 22.05 -17.19
C ILE A 322 20.18 22.91 -17.28
N ALA A 323 20.47 23.44 -18.47
CA ALA A 323 21.25 24.66 -18.61
C ALA A 323 20.69 25.66 -17.59
N GLU A 324 21.56 26.42 -16.90
CA GLU A 324 21.18 27.35 -15.83
C GLU A 324 19.82 27.99 -16.15
N PRO A 325 18.75 27.52 -15.50
CA PRO A 325 17.41 27.83 -15.97
C PRO A 325 17.19 29.32 -15.74
N ASN A 326 16.33 29.92 -16.57
CA ASN A 326 16.00 31.33 -16.44
C ASN A 326 15.65 31.68 -14.97
N PRO A 327 16.01 32.90 -14.50
CA PRO A 327 15.69 33.34 -13.15
C PRO A 327 14.22 33.10 -12.77
N GLY A 328 14.01 32.37 -11.66
CA GLY A 328 12.67 32.04 -11.18
C GLY A 328 12.20 30.62 -11.50
N PHE A 329 13.00 29.84 -12.23
CA PHE A 329 12.84 28.40 -12.37
C PHE A 329 13.94 27.73 -11.55
N GLU A 330 13.56 26.97 -10.52
CA GLU A 330 14.54 26.28 -9.67
C GLU A 330 13.90 25.02 -9.10
N TRP A 331 14.67 23.95 -8.99
CA TRP A 331 14.18 22.75 -8.32
C TRP A 331 14.17 22.96 -6.81
N ARG A 332 12.98 22.89 -6.20
CA ARG A 332 12.78 22.99 -4.75
C ARG A 332 12.57 21.64 -4.08
N GLY A 333 12.79 20.56 -4.83
CA GLY A 333 12.55 19.20 -4.39
C GLY A 333 13.49 18.72 -3.28
N PRO A 334 13.36 17.45 -2.86
CA PRO A 334 12.61 16.38 -3.53
C PRO A 334 11.09 16.47 -3.33
N TYR A 335 10.32 16.15 -4.38
CA TYR A 335 8.85 16.17 -4.37
C TYR A 335 8.25 14.81 -3.99
N LEU A 336 8.98 13.73 -4.23
CA LEU A 336 8.67 12.38 -3.78
C LEU A 336 9.84 11.81 -2.98
N THR A 337 9.54 10.87 -2.08
CA THR A 337 10.57 10.07 -1.43
C THR A 337 11.22 9.17 -2.47
N LYS A 338 12.55 9.08 -2.43
CA LYS A 338 13.31 8.17 -3.28
C LYS A 338 12.77 6.73 -3.14
N PRO A 339 12.41 6.05 -4.24
CA PRO A 339 11.94 4.66 -4.19
C PRO A 339 13.04 3.74 -3.66
N TRP A 340 12.61 2.64 -3.04
CA TRP A 340 13.52 1.60 -2.59
C TRP A 340 14.10 0.82 -3.77
N GLY A 341 15.19 0.09 -3.56
CA GLY A 341 15.89 -0.66 -4.61
C GLY A 341 17.22 -0.03 -5.04
N LYS A 342 17.88 -0.66 -6.01
CA LYS A 342 19.12 -0.18 -6.66
C LYS A 342 19.07 -0.56 -8.13
N GLY A 343 19.66 0.28 -8.99
CA GLY A 343 19.69 0.04 -10.43
C GLY A 343 18.28 0.00 -11.02
N GLU A 344 17.96 -1.05 -11.77
CA GLU A 344 16.64 -1.26 -12.42
C GLU A 344 15.45 -1.31 -11.45
N GLU A 345 15.70 -1.65 -10.18
CA GLU A 345 14.63 -1.79 -9.18
C GLU A 345 14.26 -0.45 -8.52
N GLU A 346 15.05 0.61 -8.73
CA GLU A 346 14.84 1.95 -8.17
C GLU A 346 13.74 2.72 -8.93
N VAL A 347 12.52 2.19 -8.89
CA VAL A 347 11.35 2.68 -9.66
C VAL A 347 10.14 2.93 -8.76
N LEU A 348 9.25 3.84 -9.18
CA LEU A 348 7.97 4.02 -8.50
C LEU A 348 7.05 2.85 -8.83
N ARG A 349 6.33 2.34 -7.82
CA ARG A 349 5.47 1.16 -7.94
C ARG A 349 4.07 1.46 -7.42
N ASP A 350 3.08 0.82 -8.02
CA ASP A 350 1.71 0.79 -7.49
C ASP A 350 1.60 -0.08 -6.23
N ALA A 351 0.40 -0.15 -5.66
CA ALA A 351 0.17 -0.96 -4.46
C ALA A 351 0.37 -2.46 -4.73
N TRP A 352 0.20 -2.88 -5.99
CA TRP A 352 0.44 -4.23 -6.51
C TRP A 352 1.92 -4.49 -6.83
N GLY A 353 2.82 -3.61 -6.38
CA GLY A 353 4.27 -3.67 -6.53
C GLY A 353 4.79 -3.70 -7.97
N THR A 354 3.92 -3.46 -8.94
CA THR A 354 4.26 -3.34 -10.35
C THR A 354 4.83 -1.94 -10.58
N PRO A 355 5.96 -1.79 -11.30
CA PRO A 355 6.48 -0.48 -11.68
C PRO A 355 5.42 0.33 -12.40
N LEU A 356 5.19 1.57 -11.99
CA LEU A 356 4.29 2.48 -12.70
C LEU A 356 4.89 2.84 -14.06
N ARG A 357 4.06 2.85 -15.10
CA ARG A 357 4.45 3.29 -16.44
C ARG A 357 4.19 4.78 -16.58
N PHE A 358 5.24 5.59 -16.74
CA PHE A 358 5.11 6.99 -17.15
C PHE A 358 5.33 7.06 -18.65
N ALA A 359 4.33 7.57 -19.37
CA ALA A 359 4.36 7.77 -20.80
C ALA A 359 4.10 9.24 -21.11
N LEU A 360 4.98 9.86 -21.88
CA LEU A 360 4.80 11.22 -22.38
C LEU A 360 4.47 11.14 -23.87
N SER A 361 3.25 11.56 -24.22
CA SER A 361 2.80 11.59 -25.62
C SER A 361 3.03 12.98 -26.23
N PRO A 362 3.69 13.06 -27.39
CA PRO A 362 3.83 14.30 -28.16
C PRO A 362 2.61 14.55 -29.05
N GLU A 363 1.76 13.55 -29.30
CA GLU A 363 0.59 13.67 -30.18
C GLU A 363 -0.69 13.90 -29.37
N GLY A 364 -1.12 15.16 -29.38
CA GLY A 364 -2.37 15.63 -28.81
C GLY A 364 -2.21 17.07 -28.39
N ASP A 365 -2.99 17.98 -28.96
CA ASP A 365 -3.13 19.31 -28.38
C ASP A 365 -4.02 19.19 -27.13
N PRO A 366 -3.48 19.29 -25.89
CA PRO A 366 -2.08 19.54 -25.51
C PRO A 366 -1.34 18.30 -24.94
N ASP A 367 0.01 18.29 -25.05
CA ASP A 367 0.92 17.21 -24.62
C ASP A 367 0.48 16.60 -23.28
N THR A 368 0.46 15.27 -23.17
CA THR A 368 -0.08 14.58 -22.00
C THR A 368 0.94 13.62 -21.40
N LEU A 369 1.14 13.75 -20.08
CA LEU A 369 1.82 12.76 -19.26
C LEU A 369 0.78 11.80 -18.68
N THR A 370 0.89 10.53 -19.04
CA THR A 370 0.06 9.45 -18.52
C THR A 370 0.88 8.60 -17.55
N VAL A 371 0.34 8.37 -16.35
CA VAL A 371 0.91 7.47 -15.34
C VAL A 371 -0.05 6.31 -15.14
N THR A 372 0.35 5.11 -15.54
CA THR A 372 -0.50 3.90 -15.51
C THR A 372 0.00 2.91 -14.47
N SER A 373 -0.94 2.32 -13.73
CA SER A 373 -0.77 1.08 -12.96
C SER A 373 -1.42 -0.06 -13.73
N ALA A 374 -0.73 -1.19 -13.77
CA ALA A 374 -1.17 -2.41 -14.45
C ALA A 374 -2.12 -3.28 -13.60
N GLY A 375 -2.70 -2.72 -12.53
CA GLY A 375 -3.68 -3.43 -11.71
C GLY A 375 -3.21 -4.78 -11.13
N ALA A 376 -4.17 -5.68 -10.99
CA ALA A 376 -4.04 -7.02 -10.45
C ALA A 376 -3.32 -7.98 -11.39
N ASP A 377 -3.63 -7.88 -12.68
CA ASP A 377 -3.09 -8.76 -13.70
C ASP A 377 -1.63 -8.44 -14.07
N LYS A 378 -1.17 -7.23 -13.73
CA LYS A 378 0.18 -6.70 -14.02
C LYS A 378 0.45 -6.60 -15.52
N ASP A 379 -0.62 -6.51 -16.31
CA ASP A 379 -0.59 -6.41 -17.75
C ASP A 379 -1.08 -5.04 -18.21
N PHE A 380 -0.16 -4.21 -18.70
CA PHE A 380 -0.49 -2.89 -19.19
C PHE A 380 -1.36 -2.89 -20.46
N ASP A 381 -1.45 -4.02 -21.15
CA ASP A 381 -2.26 -4.16 -22.37
C ASP A 381 -3.70 -4.64 -22.06
N ALA A 382 -3.94 -5.16 -20.85
CA ALA A 382 -5.25 -5.56 -20.36
C ALA A 382 -5.92 -4.39 -19.62
N GLU A 383 -6.83 -3.67 -20.27
CA GLU A 383 -7.38 -2.42 -19.71
C GLU A 383 -8.39 -2.59 -18.56
N GLU A 384 -8.78 -3.82 -18.19
CA GLU A 384 -9.94 -4.06 -17.31
C GLU A 384 -9.76 -3.55 -15.87
N ASP A 385 -8.56 -3.65 -15.32
CA ASP A 385 -8.22 -3.25 -13.94
C ASP A 385 -7.16 -2.13 -13.86
N ASN A 386 -6.72 -1.64 -15.02
CA ASN A 386 -5.74 -0.57 -15.15
C ASN A 386 -6.25 0.75 -14.56
N GLN A 387 -5.38 1.43 -13.83
CA GLN A 387 -5.65 2.77 -13.30
C GLN A 387 -4.66 3.76 -13.91
N ALA A 388 -5.19 4.85 -14.47
CA ALA A 388 -4.37 5.87 -15.12
C ALA A 388 -4.63 7.27 -14.56
N LEU A 389 -3.54 8.02 -14.35
CA LEU A 389 -3.55 9.45 -14.11
C LEU A 389 -3.07 10.15 -15.38
N GLN A 390 -3.84 11.12 -15.87
CA GLN A 390 -3.45 11.97 -17.00
C GLN A 390 -3.26 13.41 -16.54
N ILE A 391 -2.10 13.98 -16.85
CA ILE A 391 -1.81 15.40 -16.67
C ILE A 391 -1.56 16.00 -18.02
N LYS A 392 -2.34 17.04 -18.35
CA LYS A 392 -2.28 17.75 -19.63
C LYS A 392 -1.43 19.01 -19.51
N ARG A 393 -0.70 19.36 -20.56
CA ARG A 393 0.16 20.56 -20.59
C ARG A 393 -0.59 21.85 -20.32
N ASN A 394 -1.83 22.00 -20.78
CA ASN A 394 -2.67 23.17 -20.48
C ASN A 394 -3.07 23.34 -19.00
N GLN A 395 -2.81 22.33 -18.14
CA GLN A 395 -3.04 22.48 -16.70
C GLN A 395 -1.98 23.36 -16.02
N TRP A 396 -0.80 23.50 -16.63
CA TRP A 396 0.34 24.22 -16.06
C TRP A 396 1.05 25.14 -17.06
N LEU A 397 0.77 25.07 -18.35
CA LEU A 397 1.22 26.02 -19.36
C LEU A 397 0.03 26.77 -19.94
N VAL A 398 0.08 28.10 -19.90
CA VAL A 398 -1.04 28.96 -20.26
C VAL A 398 -0.66 29.83 -21.44
N GLU A 399 -1.40 29.68 -22.54
CA GLU A 399 -1.26 30.53 -23.71
C GLU A 399 -2.01 31.87 -23.55
N GLY A 400 -1.47 32.93 -24.16
CA GLY A 400 -2.14 34.24 -24.21
C GLY A 400 -2.32 34.93 -22.86
N MET A 401 -1.52 34.55 -21.86
CA MET A 401 -1.60 35.15 -20.55
C MET A 401 -0.99 36.55 -20.54
N GLN A 402 -1.66 37.50 -19.90
CA GLN A 402 -1.21 38.88 -19.76
C GLN A 402 -0.80 39.20 -18.31
N VAL A 403 0.43 39.68 -18.12
CA VAL A 403 0.93 40.27 -16.88
C VAL A 403 0.89 41.79 -17.03
N SER A 404 0.24 42.48 -16.09
CA SER A 404 0.13 43.93 -16.12
C SER A 404 0.50 44.58 -14.79
N GLY A 405 1.00 45.80 -14.84
CA GLY A 405 1.42 46.56 -13.68
C GLY A 405 1.63 48.03 -14.02
N SER A 406 2.29 48.76 -13.13
CA SER A 406 2.68 50.15 -13.37
C SER A 406 4.09 50.44 -12.87
N VAL A 407 4.77 51.34 -13.56
CA VAL A 407 6.05 51.91 -13.16
C VAL A 407 5.84 53.39 -12.81
N LYS A 408 6.56 53.90 -11.82
CA LYS A 408 6.45 55.29 -11.37
C LYS A 408 7.83 55.92 -11.22
N ASN A 409 8.01 57.09 -11.83
CA ASN A 409 9.18 57.93 -11.64
C ASN A 409 8.85 59.01 -10.60
N GLU A 410 9.41 58.89 -9.40
CA GLU A 410 9.19 59.83 -8.30
C GLU A 410 10.16 61.02 -8.31
N THR A 411 11.05 61.11 -9.31
CA THR A 411 11.88 62.29 -9.50
C THR A 411 10.99 63.54 -9.64
N PRO A 412 11.14 64.58 -8.80
CA PRO A 412 10.25 65.74 -8.81
C PRO A 412 10.32 66.51 -10.14
N LYS A 413 9.16 66.96 -10.65
CA LYS A 413 9.14 67.91 -11.77
C LYS A 413 9.79 69.23 -11.36
N LYS A 414 10.57 69.81 -12.27
CA LYS A 414 11.14 71.14 -12.08
C LYS A 414 10.09 72.18 -12.43
N TYR A 415 9.92 73.19 -11.59
CA TYR A 415 9.04 74.33 -11.82
C TYR A 415 9.86 75.62 -11.89
N ILE A 416 9.44 76.55 -12.74
CA ILE A 416 10.04 77.88 -12.89
C ILE A 416 8.96 78.91 -12.57
N TYR A 417 9.34 79.96 -11.87
CA TYR A 417 8.43 81.06 -11.58
C TYR A 417 8.25 81.93 -12.83
N ASN A 418 7.01 82.09 -13.30
CA ASN A 418 6.68 82.98 -14.41
C ASN A 418 6.35 84.37 -13.84
N GLU A 419 7.21 85.35 -14.12
CA GLU A 419 7.06 86.74 -13.61
C GLU A 419 5.85 87.47 -14.22
N GLU A 420 5.38 87.08 -15.40
CA GLU A 420 4.22 87.69 -16.07
C GLU A 420 2.89 87.19 -15.51
N SER A 421 2.79 85.89 -15.24
CA SER A 421 1.58 85.28 -14.65
C SER A 421 1.58 85.31 -13.12
N GLY A 422 2.74 85.53 -12.49
CA GLY A 422 2.94 85.48 -11.05
C GLY A 422 2.80 84.08 -10.45
N GLN A 423 2.81 83.03 -11.28
CA GLN A 423 2.58 81.64 -10.90
C GLN A 423 3.80 80.76 -11.20
N TRP A 424 3.90 79.64 -10.47
CA TRP A 424 4.87 78.60 -10.79
C TRP A 424 4.34 77.75 -11.94
N GLU A 425 5.12 77.66 -13.01
CA GLU A 425 4.79 76.86 -14.19
C GLU A 425 5.84 75.74 -14.35
N PRO A 426 5.48 74.58 -14.94
CA PRO A 426 6.46 73.53 -15.21
C PRO A 426 7.61 74.08 -16.07
N ALA A 427 8.86 73.75 -15.73
CA ALA A 427 10.01 74.10 -16.56
C ALA A 427 9.84 73.55 -17.99
N PRO A 428 10.36 74.24 -19.02
CA PRO A 428 10.47 73.72 -20.37
C PRO A 428 11.09 72.31 -20.42
N ALA A 429 10.70 71.50 -21.41
CA ALA A 429 11.06 70.09 -21.49
C ALA A 429 12.58 69.83 -21.51
N ASP A 430 13.37 70.76 -22.06
CA ASP A 430 14.85 70.73 -22.07
C ASP A 430 15.49 71.00 -20.71
N GLN A 431 14.71 71.46 -19.72
CA GLN A 431 15.15 71.74 -18.36
C GLN A 431 14.51 70.81 -17.31
N GLN A 432 13.65 69.88 -17.73
CA GLN A 432 13.12 68.84 -16.85
C GLN A 432 14.20 67.78 -16.58
N PRO A 433 14.12 67.06 -15.44
CA PRO A 433 14.92 65.85 -15.24
C PRO A 433 14.67 64.84 -16.38
N PRO A 434 15.68 64.03 -16.74
CA PRO A 434 15.52 63.03 -17.80
C PRO A 434 14.44 62.01 -17.43
N ASP A 435 13.78 61.47 -18.45
CA ASP A 435 12.86 60.34 -18.28
C ASP A 435 13.61 59.14 -17.67
N ALA A 436 12.97 58.49 -16.70
CA ALA A 436 13.46 57.20 -16.21
C ALA A 436 13.12 56.13 -17.25
N VAL A 437 14.13 55.36 -17.67
CA VAL A 437 13.98 54.25 -18.62
C VAL A 437 13.86 52.96 -17.82
N PHE A 438 12.68 52.35 -17.83
CA PHE A 438 12.41 51.06 -17.21
C PHE A 438 12.51 49.96 -18.26
N LYS A 439 13.43 49.01 -18.06
CA LYS A 439 13.48 47.76 -18.82
C LYS A 439 12.90 46.63 -17.99
N ILE A 440 11.75 46.12 -18.39
CA ILE A 440 11.00 45.07 -17.67
C ILE A 440 11.22 43.75 -18.38
N LYS A 441 11.69 42.73 -17.67
CA LYS A 441 11.89 41.37 -18.18
C LYS A 441 11.06 40.38 -17.37
N LEU A 442 10.33 39.53 -18.07
CA LEU A 442 9.56 38.44 -17.46
C LEU A 442 10.00 37.10 -18.01
N TYR A 443 10.52 36.26 -17.12
CA TYR A 443 10.98 34.92 -17.43
C TYR A 443 9.79 33.95 -17.45
N CYS A 444 9.25 33.68 -18.64
CA CYS A 444 8.01 32.92 -18.83
C CYS A 444 8.23 31.42 -19.03
N ARG A 445 9.44 31.03 -19.40
CA ARG A 445 9.87 29.66 -19.71
C ARG A 445 11.23 29.37 -19.06
N PRO A 446 11.54 28.11 -18.72
CA PRO A 446 12.82 27.77 -18.14
C PRO A 446 14.00 28.02 -19.08
N GLU A 447 13.76 28.05 -20.38
CA GLU A 447 14.76 28.34 -21.42
C GLU A 447 14.20 29.35 -22.44
N GLY A 448 15.11 30.08 -23.10
CA GLY A 448 14.78 31.11 -24.09
C GLY A 448 14.79 32.54 -23.53
N GLU A 449 14.59 33.51 -24.41
CA GLU A 449 14.60 34.93 -24.06
C GLU A 449 13.38 35.30 -23.19
N PRO A 450 13.54 36.17 -22.16
CA PRO A 450 12.41 36.70 -21.42
C PRO A 450 11.51 37.57 -22.30
N LEU A 451 10.24 37.71 -21.91
CA LEU A 451 9.40 38.76 -22.48
C LEU A 451 9.90 40.11 -21.97
N GLU A 452 10.26 40.99 -22.89
CA GLU A 452 10.90 42.27 -22.58
C GLU A 452 10.04 43.46 -23.01
N LEU A 453 9.99 44.51 -22.19
CA LEU A 453 9.35 45.78 -22.50
C LEU A 453 10.16 46.94 -21.95
N THR A 454 10.39 47.97 -22.78
CA THR A 454 11.05 49.21 -22.38
C THR A 454 10.05 50.36 -22.31
N LEU A 455 10.04 51.08 -21.19
CA LEU A 455 9.16 52.23 -20.94
C LEU A 455 9.95 53.46 -20.50
N ASN A 456 9.75 54.57 -21.19
CA ASN A 456 10.22 55.88 -20.75
C ASN A 456 9.14 56.54 -19.88
N VAL A 457 9.48 56.91 -18.65
CA VAL A 457 8.56 57.48 -17.66
C VAL A 457 9.06 58.87 -17.25
N PRO A 458 8.36 59.94 -17.65
CA PRO A 458 8.74 61.30 -17.27
C PRO A 458 8.74 61.52 -15.76
N ALA A 459 9.54 62.49 -15.30
CA ALA A 459 9.63 62.89 -13.90
C ALA A 459 8.24 63.16 -13.29
N GLY A 460 7.94 62.57 -12.14
CA GLY A 460 6.67 62.72 -11.42
C GLY A 460 5.47 62.01 -12.06
N GLU A 461 5.67 61.16 -13.06
CA GLU A 461 4.60 60.45 -13.77
C GLU A 461 4.62 58.93 -13.51
N SER A 462 3.53 58.27 -13.88
CA SER A 462 3.41 56.81 -13.86
C SER A 462 2.90 56.30 -15.20
N ARG A 463 3.39 55.15 -15.63
CA ARG A 463 2.92 54.43 -16.82
C ARG A 463 2.52 53.01 -16.48
N SER A 464 1.44 52.55 -17.10
CA SER A 464 1.03 51.14 -17.02
C SER A 464 1.76 50.31 -18.07
N PHE A 465 1.97 49.03 -17.77
CA PHE A 465 2.59 48.08 -18.69
C PHE A 465 1.77 46.79 -18.80
N GLY A 466 1.99 46.05 -19.89
CA GLY A 466 1.41 44.75 -20.13
C GLY A 466 2.34 43.86 -20.96
N LEU A 467 2.67 42.68 -20.46
CA LEU A 467 3.40 41.63 -21.18
C LEU A 467 2.44 40.48 -21.46
N THR A 468 2.33 40.07 -22.72
CA THR A 468 1.44 38.97 -23.13
C THR A 468 2.24 37.89 -23.83
N GLY A 469 2.01 36.63 -23.46
CA GLY A 469 2.67 35.49 -24.09
C GLY A 469 2.23 34.16 -23.47
N GLU A 470 2.85 33.08 -23.93
CA GLU A 470 2.72 31.76 -23.30
C GLU A 470 3.60 31.70 -22.04
N MET A 471 3.01 31.32 -20.91
CA MET A 471 3.65 31.38 -19.60
C MET A 471 3.45 30.08 -18.82
N CYS A 472 4.52 29.58 -18.21
CA CYS A 472 4.44 28.46 -17.28
C CYS A 472 3.83 28.96 -15.95
N ALA A 473 2.79 28.29 -15.46
CA ALA A 473 2.19 28.51 -14.14
C ALA A 473 3.16 28.13 -13.01
N GLY A 474 3.13 28.88 -11.91
CA GLY A 474 4.05 28.78 -10.78
C GLY A 474 4.63 30.13 -10.38
N ARG A 475 5.65 30.10 -9.52
CA ARG A 475 6.37 31.28 -9.04
C ARG A 475 7.36 31.75 -10.11
N ARG A 476 7.26 32.99 -10.56
CA ARG A 476 8.13 33.58 -11.60
C ARG A 476 8.82 34.83 -11.09
N LYS A 477 10.00 35.11 -11.63
CA LYS A 477 10.70 36.37 -11.40
C LYS A 477 10.39 37.36 -12.51
N ILE A 478 10.10 38.58 -12.11
CA ILE A 478 10.08 39.77 -12.97
C ILE A 478 11.24 40.65 -12.55
N GLU A 479 12.05 41.06 -13.52
CA GLU A 479 13.21 41.92 -13.33
C GLU A 479 12.91 43.31 -13.91
N THR A 480 13.32 44.34 -13.20
CA THR A 480 13.29 45.72 -13.67
C THR A 480 14.67 46.34 -13.55
N GLU A 481 15.23 46.80 -14.67
CA GLU A 481 16.51 47.51 -14.70
C GLU A 481 16.24 49.02 -14.71
N VAL A 482 16.54 49.69 -13.59
CA VAL A 482 16.66 51.15 -13.51
C VAL A 482 17.82 51.48 -12.57
N SER A 483 19.00 51.75 -13.11
CA SER A 483 20.29 51.94 -12.41
C SER A 483 20.86 50.70 -11.69
N GLU A 484 20.06 49.99 -10.88
CA GLU A 484 20.36 48.68 -10.31
C GLU A 484 19.18 47.73 -10.58
N PRO A 485 19.41 46.43 -10.86
CA PRO A 485 18.33 45.49 -11.13
C PRO A 485 17.54 45.18 -9.84
N VAL A 486 16.23 45.41 -9.88
CA VAL A 486 15.30 45.04 -8.82
C VAL A 486 14.48 43.85 -9.28
N PHE A 487 14.39 42.83 -8.42
CA PHE A 487 13.61 41.62 -8.68
C PHE A 487 12.32 41.63 -7.85
N SER A 488 11.23 41.22 -8.47
CA SER A 488 9.98 40.88 -7.78
C SER A 488 9.52 39.50 -8.20
N GLU A 489 8.69 38.88 -7.36
CA GLU A 489 8.09 37.59 -7.65
C GLU A 489 6.62 37.76 -7.99
N VAL A 490 6.17 36.99 -8.98
CA VAL A 490 4.80 36.98 -9.47
C VAL A 490 4.36 35.53 -9.54
N PHE A 491 3.13 35.23 -9.15
CA PHE A 491 2.56 33.90 -9.36
C PHE A 491 1.76 33.88 -10.66
N ILE A 492 1.87 32.79 -11.40
CA ILE A 492 1.15 32.56 -12.64
C ILE A 492 0.29 31.33 -12.43
N GLY A 493 -1.00 31.38 -12.76
CA GLY A 493 -1.86 30.19 -12.69
C GLY A 493 -2.58 29.91 -13.99
N SER A 494 -3.32 28.80 -14.01
CA SER A 494 -3.88 28.14 -15.20
C SER A 494 -4.96 28.90 -15.98
N GLY A 495 -5.12 30.22 -15.78
CA GLY A 495 -6.14 31.00 -16.48
C GLY A 495 -6.13 32.52 -16.31
N ARG A 496 -5.14 33.13 -15.62
CA ARG A 496 -4.89 34.60 -15.49
C ARG A 496 -3.66 34.85 -14.59
N THR A 497 -3.15 36.09 -14.57
CA THR A 497 -2.11 36.54 -13.62
C THR A 497 -2.55 36.45 -12.18
N GLN A 498 -1.70 35.83 -11.34
CA GLN A 498 -1.95 35.61 -9.93
C GLN A 498 -1.01 36.47 -9.11
N SER A 499 -1.58 37.39 -8.35
CA SER A 499 -0.89 38.05 -7.25
C SER A 499 0.07 39.21 -7.62
N PRO A 500 0.01 40.33 -6.88
CA PRO A 500 -0.88 40.51 -5.71
C PRO A 500 -2.36 40.57 -6.12
N PRO A 501 -3.29 39.91 -5.38
CA PRO A 501 -4.69 39.80 -5.78
C PRO A 501 -5.45 41.13 -5.71
N GLU A 502 -4.83 42.16 -5.12
CA GLU A 502 -5.41 43.50 -4.95
C GLU A 502 -4.43 44.65 -5.23
N GLU A 503 -3.12 44.38 -5.39
CA GLU A 503 -2.10 45.39 -5.65
C GLU A 503 -1.57 45.24 -7.08
N LYS A 504 -1.59 46.33 -7.86
CA LYS A 504 -0.81 46.39 -9.10
C LYS A 504 0.66 46.21 -8.72
N LEU A 505 1.43 45.43 -9.48
CA LEU A 505 2.89 45.47 -9.38
C LEU A 505 3.33 46.92 -9.62
N VAL A 506 3.86 47.58 -8.59
CA VAL A 506 4.36 48.96 -8.68
C VAL A 506 5.86 48.95 -8.45
N PHE A 507 6.60 49.35 -9.49
CA PHE A 507 8.03 49.64 -9.35
C PHE A 507 8.20 51.15 -9.20
N ILE A 508 8.87 51.56 -8.13
CA ILE A 508 9.11 52.97 -7.78
C ILE A 508 10.60 53.23 -7.88
N VAL A 509 10.96 54.28 -8.63
CA VAL A 509 12.34 54.77 -8.68
C VAL A 509 12.34 56.25 -8.30
N GLN A 510 13.29 56.60 -7.44
CA GLN A 510 13.61 57.97 -7.10
C GLN A 510 15.09 58.17 -7.45
N SER A 511 15.40 59.00 -8.44
CA SER A 511 16.79 59.40 -8.70
C SER A 511 17.23 60.42 -7.65
N GLU A 512 18.45 60.29 -7.14
CA GLU A 512 19.08 61.32 -6.30
C GLU A 512 19.28 62.66 -7.04
#